data_AF-A0A251RYW8-F1
#
_entry.id   AF-A0A251RYW8-F1
#
_cell.length_a   1.000
_cell.length_b   1.000
_cell.length_c   1.000
_cell.angle_alpha   90.00
_cell.angle_beta   90.00
_cell.angle_gamma   90.00
#
_symmetry.space_group_name_H-M   'P 1'
#
loop_
_entity.id
_entity.type
_entity.pdbx_description
1 polymer ?
#
loop_
_entity_poly.entity_id
_entity_poly.type
_entity_poly.pdbx_seq_one_letter_code
_entity_poly.pdbx_strand_id
1 'polypeptide(L)'
;MSLYPMMNLRASRHPSISYRPIRPSDLEVLVKIHGDLFPIRYELEFFHSVVHGRDIVSWGAVDRNSPNGENDELIGFVTARIVMAKESEIEDMLRCDKSRSDQSLVYILTLGVVESYRNLGIATSLIREVIKYASDMPNCRAIYLHVISYNNSAIHLYQKMSFLCVRRLHAFYYIDGQHYDAYLFSYYVNGGRSPCSPLELVTLIMTYMRKGLKLVFSRVSKNTEKNGPKRVKYRDKSCLLPMTQSKRSITIEGPESDHV
;
A
#
# COMPACT_ATOMS: atom_id res chain seq x y z
N MET A 1 37.98 34.35 26.61
CA MET A 1 36.92 33.31 26.61
C MET A 1 36.71 32.86 25.18
N SER A 2 37.06 31.61 24.85
CA SER A 2 36.80 31.06 23.51
C SER A 2 35.47 30.31 23.53
N LEU A 3 34.49 30.79 22.77
CA LEU A 3 33.24 30.08 22.53
C LEU A 3 33.51 29.04 21.42
N TYR A 4 33.75 27.78 21.82
CA TYR A 4 33.71 26.68 20.88
C TYR A 4 32.26 26.50 20.39
N PRO A 5 31.98 26.59 19.07
CA PRO A 5 30.67 26.21 18.57
C PRO A 5 30.52 24.69 18.76
N MET A 6 29.52 24.26 19.52
CA MET A 6 29.16 22.84 19.56
C MET A 6 28.73 22.40 18.17
N MET A 7 29.61 21.71 17.47
CA MET A 7 29.28 21.09 16.19
C MET A 7 28.20 20.05 16.43
N ASN A 8 27.00 20.31 15.91
CA ASN A 8 25.86 19.42 15.98
C ASN A 8 26.11 18.22 15.06
N LEU A 9 26.90 17.26 15.53
CA LEU A 9 27.31 16.03 14.85
C LEU A 9 26.16 15.01 14.78
N ARG A 10 24.96 15.45 14.39
CA ARG A 10 23.97 14.59 13.74
C ARG A 10 24.38 14.38 12.28
N ALA A 11 25.50 13.68 12.11
CA ALA A 11 25.84 13.10 10.82
C ALA A 11 24.66 12.24 10.36
N SER A 12 24.25 12.37 9.10
CA SER A 12 23.13 11.62 8.54
C SER A 12 23.49 10.13 8.45
N ARG A 13 23.25 9.39 9.55
CA ARG A 13 23.41 7.93 9.58
C ARG A 13 22.47 7.32 8.55
N HIS A 14 23.05 6.71 7.53
CA HIS A 14 22.34 5.79 6.66
C HIS A 14 22.48 4.38 7.26
N PRO A 15 21.42 3.79 7.84
CA PRO A 15 21.49 2.47 8.45
C PRO A 15 21.68 1.40 7.37
N SER A 16 22.47 0.37 7.68
CA SER A 16 22.87 -0.66 6.71
C SER A 16 21.99 -1.88 6.88
N ILE A 17 20.81 -1.82 6.28
CA ILE A 17 19.76 -2.83 6.49
C ILE A 17 20.06 -4.09 5.70
N SER A 18 20.11 -5.23 6.38
CA SER A 18 20.10 -6.55 5.74
C SER A 18 18.94 -7.40 6.25
N TYR A 19 18.59 -8.43 5.49
CA TYR A 19 17.47 -9.33 5.78
C TYR A 19 18.00 -10.75 5.92
N ARG A 20 17.50 -11.49 6.91
CA ARG A 20 17.88 -12.88 7.21
C ARG A 20 16.73 -13.63 7.88
N PRO A 21 16.73 -14.97 7.92
CA PRO A 21 15.83 -15.71 8.81
C PRO A 21 16.01 -15.28 10.28
N ILE A 22 14.92 -15.38 11.06
CA ILE A 22 15.00 -15.24 12.52
C ILE A 22 15.67 -16.50 13.10
N ARG A 23 16.41 -16.33 14.20
CA ARG A 23 17.25 -17.35 14.84
C ARG A 23 16.97 -17.43 16.34
N PRO A 24 17.38 -18.52 17.04
CA PRO A 24 17.22 -18.63 18.50
C PRO A 24 17.81 -17.47 19.31
N SER A 25 18.90 -16.85 18.83
CA SER A 25 19.52 -15.67 19.43
C SER A 25 18.63 -14.42 19.43
N ASP A 26 17.64 -14.35 18.55
CA ASP A 26 16.76 -13.18 18.42
C ASP A 26 15.60 -13.19 19.42
N LEU A 27 15.44 -14.27 20.22
CA LEU A 27 14.24 -14.53 21.03
C LEU A 27 13.86 -13.35 21.96
N GLU A 28 14.80 -12.86 22.77
CA GLU A 28 14.54 -11.78 23.73
C GLU A 28 14.18 -10.47 23.03
N VAL A 29 14.90 -10.14 21.95
CA VAL A 29 14.66 -8.94 21.14
C VAL A 29 13.31 -9.04 20.41
N LEU A 30 12.96 -10.21 19.89
CA LEU A 30 11.69 -10.48 19.24
C LEU A 30 10.50 -10.33 20.20
N VAL A 31 10.60 -10.89 21.41
CA VAL A 31 9.60 -10.74 22.48
C VAL A 31 9.43 -9.27 22.87
N LYS A 32 10.54 -8.56 23.10
CA LYS A 32 10.56 -7.14 23.43
C LYS A 32 9.85 -6.30 22.36
N ILE A 33 10.28 -6.41 21.10
CA ILE A 33 9.70 -5.61 20.00
C ILE A 33 8.22 -5.98 19.77
N HIS A 34 7.80 -7.23 19.98
CA HIS A 34 6.36 -7.54 19.95
C HIS A 34 5.60 -6.81 21.06
N GLY A 35 6.13 -6.79 22.29
CA GLY A 35 5.53 -6.07 23.42
C GLY A 35 5.48 -4.55 23.24
N ASP A 36 6.46 -3.98 22.53
CA ASP A 36 6.53 -2.55 22.21
C ASP A 36 5.63 -2.14 21.02
N LEU A 37 5.39 -3.04 20.06
CA LEU A 37 4.67 -2.75 18.82
C LEU A 37 3.20 -3.18 18.78
N PHE A 38 2.80 -4.19 19.55
CA PHE A 38 1.47 -4.79 19.48
C PHE A 38 0.74 -4.73 20.82
N PRO A 39 -0.54 -4.31 20.85
CA PRO A 39 -1.35 -4.35 22.07
C PRO A 39 -1.77 -5.78 22.45
N ILE A 40 -1.69 -6.72 21.50
CA ILE A 40 -2.04 -8.14 21.70
C ILE A 40 -0.82 -8.88 22.23
N ARG A 41 -1.00 -9.62 23.32
CA ARG A 41 0.03 -10.49 23.90
C ARG A 41 0.01 -11.86 23.24
N TYR A 42 1.20 -12.37 22.94
CA TYR A 42 1.43 -13.71 22.42
C TYR A 42 2.09 -14.57 23.50
N GLU A 43 1.80 -15.86 23.53
CA GLU A 43 2.41 -16.81 24.47
C GLU A 43 3.88 -17.09 24.10
N LEU A 44 4.69 -17.50 25.09
CA LEU A 44 6.12 -17.76 24.87
C LEU A 44 6.37 -18.86 23.80
N GLU A 45 5.47 -19.85 23.70
CA GLU A 45 5.59 -20.94 22.72
C GLU A 45 5.44 -20.45 21.26
N PHE A 46 4.69 -19.36 21.01
CA PHE A 46 4.67 -18.71 19.70
C PHE A 46 6.07 -18.22 19.31
N PHE A 47 6.76 -17.54 20.23
CA PHE A 47 8.12 -17.06 19.97
C PHE A 47 9.12 -18.20 19.82
N HIS A 48 9.03 -19.24 20.64
CA HIS A 48 9.84 -20.45 20.46
C HIS A 48 9.60 -21.12 19.09
N SER A 49 8.36 -21.14 18.61
CA SER A 49 8.02 -21.64 17.28
C SER A 49 8.63 -20.78 16.18
N VAL A 50 8.56 -19.44 16.31
CA VAL A 50 9.17 -18.48 15.36
C VAL A 50 10.69 -18.65 15.25
N VAL A 51 11.41 -18.72 16.37
CA VAL A 51 12.89 -18.70 16.37
C VAL A 51 13.53 -20.05 16.04
N HIS A 52 12.77 -21.15 16.18
CA HIS A 52 13.19 -22.51 15.78
C HIS A 52 12.62 -22.95 14.42
N GLY A 53 11.78 -22.14 13.77
CA GLY A 53 11.16 -22.47 12.49
C GLY A 53 10.12 -23.61 12.55
N ARG A 54 9.44 -23.78 13.68
CA ARG A 54 8.39 -24.80 13.86
C ARG A 54 7.05 -24.24 13.37
N ASP A 55 6.54 -24.76 12.26
CA ASP A 55 5.26 -24.38 11.64
C ASP A 55 5.07 -22.86 11.37
N ILE A 56 6.17 -22.10 11.42
CA ILE A 56 6.23 -20.66 11.21
C ILE A 56 7.52 -20.38 10.44
N VAL A 57 7.38 -19.75 9.28
CA VAL A 57 8.49 -19.15 8.53
C VAL A 57 8.62 -17.68 8.92
N SER A 58 9.85 -17.18 8.98
CA SER A 58 10.12 -15.87 9.54
C SER A 58 11.36 -15.21 8.94
N TRP A 59 11.27 -13.90 8.76
CA TRP A 59 12.37 -13.07 8.28
C TRP A 59 12.53 -11.86 9.20
N GLY A 60 13.76 -11.57 9.58
CA GLY A 60 14.18 -10.38 10.32
C GLY A 60 14.92 -9.40 9.42
N ALA A 61 14.78 -8.12 9.74
CA ALA A 61 15.62 -7.02 9.25
C ALA A 61 16.53 -6.54 10.37
N VAL A 62 17.80 -6.28 10.05
CA VAL A 62 18.85 -5.92 11.02
C VAL A 62 19.64 -4.69 10.55
N ASP A 63 20.09 -3.81 11.46
CA ASP A 63 21.09 -2.77 11.13
C ASP A 63 22.50 -3.32 11.38
N ARG A 64 23.30 -3.44 10.32
CA ARG A 64 24.71 -3.88 10.42
C ARG A 64 25.66 -2.83 10.97
N ASN A 65 25.20 -1.59 11.15
CA ASN A 65 26.01 -0.48 11.61
C ASN A 65 25.57 0.02 13.01
N SER A 66 24.82 -0.75 13.81
CA SER A 66 24.20 -0.28 15.07
C SER A 66 25.21 0.46 15.97
N PRO A 67 24.88 1.66 16.51
CA PRO A 67 25.84 2.48 17.25
C PRO A 67 26.30 1.85 18.58
N ASN A 68 25.58 0.83 19.05
CA ASN A 68 25.86 0.12 20.30
C ASN A 68 26.94 -0.96 20.14
N GLY A 69 27.47 -1.18 18.93
CA GLY A 69 28.38 -2.28 18.60
C GLY A 69 27.68 -3.60 18.27
N GLU A 70 26.35 -3.68 18.47
CA GLU A 70 25.50 -4.80 18.10
C GLU A 70 25.20 -4.82 16.59
N ASN A 71 26.24 -5.09 15.80
CA ASN A 71 26.08 -5.39 14.38
C ASN A 71 25.27 -6.69 14.27
N ASP A 72 24.04 -6.63 13.70
CA ASP A 72 23.03 -7.71 13.60
C ASP A 72 21.84 -7.62 14.61
N GLU A 73 21.65 -6.50 15.31
CA GLU A 73 20.43 -6.22 16.12
C GLU A 73 19.15 -6.24 15.25
N LEU A 74 18.11 -6.97 15.69
CA LEU A 74 16.82 -7.08 15.01
C LEU A 74 16.00 -5.78 15.15
N ILE A 75 15.70 -5.12 14.04
CA ILE A 75 14.96 -3.84 13.98
C ILE A 75 13.57 -3.97 13.31
N GLY A 76 13.24 -5.14 12.81
CA GLY A 76 11.94 -5.44 12.21
C GLY A 76 11.84 -6.91 11.83
N PHE A 77 10.61 -7.41 11.66
CA PHE A 77 10.36 -8.81 11.39
C PHE A 77 9.04 -9.01 10.63
N VAL A 78 8.91 -10.17 9.99
CA VAL A 78 7.64 -10.75 9.57
C VAL A 78 7.63 -12.23 9.93
N THR A 79 6.48 -12.69 10.44
CA THR A 79 6.22 -14.11 10.75
C THR A 79 5.00 -14.57 9.96
N ALA A 80 5.05 -15.78 9.42
CA ALA A 80 3.95 -16.34 8.63
C ALA A 80 3.87 -17.86 8.76
N ARG A 81 2.68 -18.43 8.56
CA ARG A 81 2.42 -19.87 8.60
C ARG A 81 1.78 -20.33 7.29
N ILE A 82 2.13 -21.55 6.85
CA ILE A 82 1.39 -22.22 5.78
C ILE A 82 0.11 -22.81 6.36
N VAL A 83 -1.03 -22.54 5.73
CA VAL A 83 -2.35 -23.05 6.12
C VAL A 83 -2.94 -23.81 4.92
N MET A 84 -3.60 -24.95 5.16
CA MET A 84 -4.33 -25.64 4.11
C MET A 84 -5.55 -24.81 3.67
N ALA A 85 -5.78 -24.65 2.37
CA ALA A 85 -6.84 -23.77 1.88
C ALA A 85 -8.24 -24.16 2.39
N LYS A 86 -8.49 -25.46 2.62
CA LYS A 86 -9.73 -26.04 3.16
C LYS A 86 -9.94 -25.83 4.66
N GLU A 87 -8.89 -25.45 5.38
CA GLU A 87 -8.91 -25.22 6.83
C GLU A 87 -8.86 -23.73 7.17
N SER A 88 -8.85 -22.88 6.14
CA SER A 88 -8.74 -21.44 6.27
C SER A 88 -10.12 -20.77 6.28
N GLU A 89 -10.26 -19.74 7.10
CA GLU A 89 -11.43 -18.84 7.13
C GLU A 89 -11.71 -18.10 5.81
N ILE A 90 -10.81 -18.24 4.83
CA ILE A 90 -10.93 -17.67 3.48
C ILE A 90 -11.08 -18.73 2.37
N GLU A 91 -11.45 -19.98 2.69
CA GLU A 91 -11.75 -21.03 1.69
C GLU A 91 -12.78 -20.54 0.65
N ASP A 92 -13.85 -19.90 1.11
CA ASP A 92 -14.92 -19.32 0.28
C ASP A 92 -14.41 -18.22 -0.67
N MET A 93 -13.26 -17.62 -0.35
CA MET A 93 -12.65 -16.49 -1.04
C MET A 93 -11.58 -16.92 -2.05
N LEU A 94 -11.45 -18.22 -2.28
CA LEU A 94 -10.59 -18.79 -3.29
C LEU A 94 -11.45 -19.47 -4.35
N ARG A 95 -11.20 -19.16 -5.63
CA ARG A 95 -11.60 -20.05 -6.73
C ARG A 95 -10.71 -21.30 -6.75
N CYS A 96 -10.77 -22.09 -5.67
CA CYS A 96 -10.14 -23.40 -5.59
C CYS A 96 -10.79 -24.33 -6.62
N ASP A 97 -9.97 -24.94 -7.46
CA ASP A 97 -10.36 -26.14 -8.18
C ASP A 97 -10.63 -27.24 -7.15
N LYS A 98 -11.90 -27.63 -6.99
CA LYS A 98 -12.33 -28.61 -5.99
C LYS A 98 -11.71 -29.99 -6.19
N SER A 99 -11.14 -30.28 -7.35
CA SER A 99 -10.36 -31.51 -7.60
C SER A 99 -8.98 -31.49 -6.92
N ARG A 100 -8.47 -30.32 -6.53
CA ARG A 100 -7.14 -30.12 -5.94
C ARG A 100 -7.22 -29.90 -4.43
N SER A 101 -7.08 -30.99 -3.67
CA SER A 101 -7.02 -30.97 -2.21
C SER A 101 -5.70 -30.45 -1.63
N ASP A 102 -4.66 -30.29 -2.46
CA ASP A 102 -3.28 -29.96 -2.08
C ASP A 102 -3.01 -28.46 -1.87
N GLN A 103 -4.03 -27.61 -2.02
CA GLN A 103 -3.85 -26.16 -2.06
C GLN A 103 -3.57 -25.55 -0.69
N SER A 104 -2.62 -24.62 -0.66
CA SER A 104 -2.16 -23.94 0.55
C SER A 104 -2.26 -22.41 0.43
N LEU A 105 -2.09 -21.76 1.57
CA LEU A 105 -2.09 -20.32 1.76
C LEU A 105 -0.97 -19.93 2.70
N VAL A 106 -0.51 -18.68 2.63
CA VAL A 106 0.43 -18.11 3.61
C VAL A 106 -0.30 -17.07 4.45
N TYR A 107 -0.49 -17.36 5.74
CA TYR A 107 -1.06 -16.41 6.70
C TYR A 107 0.07 -15.61 7.35
N ILE A 108 0.11 -14.29 7.16
CA ILE A 108 1.04 -13.43 7.91
C ILE A 108 0.47 -13.22 9.31
N LEU A 109 1.22 -13.69 10.31
CA LEU A 109 0.86 -13.67 11.72
C LEU A 109 1.20 -12.32 12.37
N THR A 110 2.45 -11.87 12.21
CA THR A 110 2.92 -10.56 12.71
C THR A 110 3.88 -9.89 11.71
N LEU A 111 3.83 -8.55 11.63
CA LEU A 111 4.73 -7.72 10.83
C LEU A 111 5.06 -6.45 11.63
N GLY A 112 6.31 -6.30 12.05
CA GLY A 112 6.76 -5.21 12.92
C GLY A 112 8.00 -4.52 12.38
N VAL A 113 8.11 -3.21 12.61
CA VAL A 113 9.36 -2.42 12.44
C VAL A 113 9.45 -1.43 13.59
N VAL A 114 10.61 -1.43 14.27
CA VAL A 114 10.95 -0.53 15.37
C VAL A 114 10.79 0.92 14.92
N GLU A 115 10.23 1.78 15.78
CA GLU A 115 9.73 3.09 15.38
C GLU A 115 10.77 3.99 14.71
N SER A 116 12.00 4.01 15.23
CA SER A 116 13.14 4.75 14.68
C SER A 116 13.58 4.30 13.28
N TYR A 117 13.16 3.12 12.83
CA TYR A 117 13.46 2.55 11.50
C TYR A 117 12.24 2.50 10.56
N ARG A 118 11.08 3.04 10.98
CA ARG A 118 9.90 3.16 10.12
C ARG A 118 10.16 4.12 8.95
N ASN A 119 9.32 4.02 7.91
CA ASN A 119 9.41 4.80 6.66
C ASN A 119 10.69 4.57 5.81
N LEU A 120 11.62 3.70 6.24
CA LEU A 120 12.81 3.28 5.47
C LEU A 120 12.53 2.15 4.46
N GLY A 121 11.27 1.78 4.22
CA GLY A 121 10.87 0.71 3.29
C GLY A 121 11.01 -0.72 3.82
N ILE A 122 11.52 -0.91 5.05
CA ILE A 122 11.80 -2.23 5.67
C ILE A 122 10.59 -3.17 5.61
N ALA A 123 9.42 -2.72 6.05
CA ALA A 123 8.19 -3.52 6.01
C ALA A 123 7.79 -3.92 4.58
N THR A 124 8.07 -3.07 3.58
CA THR A 124 7.84 -3.40 2.15
C THR A 124 8.77 -4.53 1.70
N SER A 125 10.03 -4.52 2.13
CA SER A 125 10.99 -5.59 1.83
C SER A 125 10.63 -6.91 2.52
N LEU A 126 10.23 -6.85 3.79
CA LEU A 126 9.78 -8.04 4.54
C LEU A 126 8.55 -8.70 3.89
N ILE A 127 7.54 -7.92 3.49
CA ILE A 127 6.38 -8.45 2.75
C ILE A 127 6.81 -9.02 1.38
N ARG A 128 7.82 -8.44 0.70
CA ARG A 128 8.35 -9.01 -0.56
C ARG A 128 8.99 -10.37 -0.38
N GLU A 129 9.70 -10.62 0.73
CA GLU A 129 10.21 -11.97 1.02
C GLU A 129 9.06 -12.98 1.20
N VAL A 130 7.97 -12.60 1.89
CA VAL A 130 6.77 -13.44 1.98
C VAL A 130 6.10 -13.66 0.62
N ILE A 131 6.00 -12.62 -0.23
CA ILE A 131 5.45 -12.74 -1.58
C ILE A 131 6.27 -13.70 -2.44
N LYS A 132 7.60 -13.58 -2.38
CA LYS A 132 8.53 -14.47 -3.07
C LYS A 132 8.35 -15.92 -2.58
N TYR A 133 8.42 -16.14 -1.27
CA TYR A 133 8.22 -17.45 -0.65
C TYR A 133 6.89 -18.10 -1.05
N ALA A 134 5.79 -17.35 -1.04
CA ALA A 134 4.48 -17.83 -1.47
C ALA A 134 4.42 -18.12 -2.98
N SER A 135 5.12 -17.34 -3.81
CA SER A 135 5.19 -17.54 -5.26
C SER A 135 6.04 -18.75 -5.64
N ASP A 136 7.08 -19.06 -4.87
CA ASP A 136 7.95 -20.22 -5.09
C ASP A 136 7.26 -21.56 -4.73
N MET A 137 6.08 -21.53 -4.07
CA MET A 137 5.27 -22.73 -3.73
C MET A 137 4.13 -22.99 -4.74
N PRO A 138 4.21 -24.02 -5.61
CA PRO A 138 3.27 -24.20 -6.73
C PRO A 138 1.81 -24.46 -6.33
N ASN A 139 1.58 -24.96 -5.11
CA ASN A 139 0.26 -25.22 -4.53
C ASN A 139 -0.30 -24.05 -3.71
N CYS A 140 0.51 -23.05 -3.38
CA CYS A 140 0.06 -21.84 -2.70
C CYS A 140 -0.86 -21.03 -3.63
N ARG A 141 -1.94 -20.44 -3.11
CA ARG A 141 -2.91 -19.65 -3.89
C ARG A 141 -3.07 -18.21 -3.44
N ALA A 142 -2.81 -17.90 -2.18
CA ALA A 142 -2.82 -16.53 -1.68
C ALA A 142 -1.99 -16.38 -0.41
N ILE A 143 -1.61 -15.13 -0.15
CA ILE A 143 -1.11 -14.63 1.12
C ILE A 143 -2.25 -13.84 1.74
N TYR A 144 -2.53 -14.00 3.02
CA TYR A 144 -3.57 -13.23 3.70
C TYR A 144 -3.17 -12.84 5.11
N LEU A 145 -3.88 -11.85 5.66
CA LEU A 145 -3.60 -11.28 6.99
C LEU A 145 -4.80 -10.49 7.52
N HIS A 146 -4.81 -10.27 8.83
CA HIS A 146 -5.70 -9.34 9.49
C HIS A 146 -4.97 -8.06 9.90
N VAL A 147 -5.64 -6.92 9.76
CA VAL A 147 -5.18 -5.63 10.26
C VAL A 147 -6.29 -4.95 11.04
N ILE A 148 -5.98 -4.48 12.25
CA ILE A 148 -6.95 -3.78 13.10
C ILE A 148 -7.43 -2.47 12.45
N SER A 149 -8.73 -2.19 12.54
CA SER A 149 -9.41 -1.22 11.67
C SER A 149 -8.89 0.22 11.80
N TYR A 150 -8.29 0.58 12.94
CA TYR A 150 -7.70 1.90 13.16
C TYR A 150 -6.24 2.03 12.70
N ASN A 151 -5.56 0.93 12.33
CA ASN A 151 -4.16 0.96 11.90
C ASN A 151 -4.04 1.40 10.43
N ASN A 152 -4.32 2.68 10.19
CA ASN A 152 -4.25 3.31 8.88
C ASN A 152 -2.88 3.12 8.20
N SER A 153 -1.78 3.13 8.95
CA SER A 153 -0.42 2.95 8.40
C SER A 153 -0.26 1.57 7.73
N ALA A 154 -0.65 0.50 8.42
CA ALA A 154 -0.61 -0.85 7.87
C ALA A 154 -1.61 -1.04 6.72
N ILE A 155 -2.83 -0.50 6.83
CA ILE A 155 -3.83 -0.52 5.74
C ILE A 155 -3.27 0.09 4.45
N HIS A 156 -2.64 1.27 4.53
CA HIS A 156 -2.02 1.92 3.36
C HIS A 156 -0.81 1.13 2.83
N LEU A 157 -0.01 0.49 3.70
CA LEU A 157 1.09 -0.39 3.28
C LEU A 157 0.58 -1.58 2.46
N TYR A 158 -0.43 -2.31 2.95
CA TYR A 158 -0.98 -3.47 2.26
C TYR A 158 -1.64 -3.09 0.93
N GLN A 159 -2.43 -2.00 0.89
CA GLN A 159 -3.00 -1.46 -0.35
C GLN A 159 -1.91 -1.06 -1.37
N LYS A 160 -0.83 -0.39 -0.92
CA LYS A 160 0.32 -0.02 -1.76
C LYS A 160 1.05 -1.24 -2.32
N MET A 161 1.00 -2.37 -1.62
CA MET A 161 1.55 -3.66 -2.06
C MET A 161 0.53 -4.54 -2.80
N SER A 162 -0.57 -3.96 -3.28
CA SER A 162 -1.62 -4.62 -4.07
C SER A 162 -2.35 -5.76 -3.34
N PHE A 163 -2.29 -5.82 -2.01
CA PHE A 163 -3.23 -6.65 -1.25
C PHE A 163 -4.62 -6.02 -1.36
N LEU A 164 -5.61 -6.86 -1.66
CA LEU A 164 -7.01 -6.46 -1.75
C LEU A 164 -7.63 -6.50 -0.35
N CYS A 165 -8.28 -5.41 0.06
CA CYS A 165 -9.17 -5.42 1.22
C CYS A 165 -10.39 -6.28 0.86
N VAL A 166 -10.54 -7.40 1.54
CA VAL A 166 -11.43 -8.49 1.16
C VAL A 166 -12.71 -8.49 1.98
N ARG A 167 -12.62 -8.30 3.29
CA ARG A 167 -13.74 -8.35 4.24
C ARG A 167 -13.46 -7.43 5.43
N ARG A 168 -14.49 -6.83 6.01
CA ARG A 168 -14.44 -6.26 7.36
C ARG A 168 -15.02 -7.27 8.33
N LEU A 169 -14.29 -7.58 9.39
CA LEU A 169 -14.68 -8.50 10.46
C LEU A 169 -15.04 -7.65 11.68
N HIS A 170 -16.28 -7.72 12.12
CA HIS A 170 -16.75 -6.93 13.26
C HIS A 170 -16.31 -7.55 14.59
N ALA A 171 -15.90 -6.70 15.54
CA ALA A 171 -15.51 -7.08 16.89
C ALA A 171 -14.40 -8.16 17.01
N PHE A 172 -13.59 -8.33 15.95
CA PHE A 172 -12.60 -9.39 15.78
C PHE A 172 -11.48 -9.38 16.82
N TYR A 173 -10.96 -8.20 17.17
CA TYR A 173 -9.94 -8.05 18.21
C TYR A 173 -10.59 -7.63 19.53
N TYR A 174 -10.11 -8.19 20.64
CA TYR A 174 -10.44 -7.75 21.99
C TYR A 174 -9.16 -7.29 22.70
N ILE A 175 -9.07 -6.01 22.99
CA ILE A 175 -7.88 -5.34 23.56
C ILE A 175 -8.37 -4.42 24.67
N ASP A 176 -7.73 -4.49 25.85
CA ASP A 176 -7.98 -3.61 27.00
C ASP A 176 -9.46 -3.40 27.37
N GLY A 177 -10.27 -4.47 27.24
CA GLY A 177 -11.71 -4.45 27.56
C GLY A 177 -12.61 -4.00 26.41
N GLN A 178 -12.06 -3.62 25.26
CA GLN A 178 -12.80 -3.11 24.10
C GLN A 178 -12.67 -4.02 22.87
N HIS A 179 -13.77 -4.18 22.14
CA HIS A 179 -13.79 -4.83 20.83
C HIS A 179 -13.43 -3.85 19.70
N TYR A 180 -12.62 -4.31 18.75
CA TYR A 180 -12.23 -3.58 17.56
C TYR A 180 -12.42 -4.44 16.31
N ASP A 181 -12.84 -3.79 15.22
CA ASP A 181 -12.97 -4.45 13.92
C ASP A 181 -11.60 -4.74 13.30
N ALA A 182 -11.56 -5.73 12.42
CA ALA A 182 -10.41 -6.03 11.57
C ALA A 182 -10.78 -5.89 10.08
N TYR A 183 -9.79 -5.63 9.25
CA TYR A 183 -9.86 -5.86 7.81
C TYR A 183 -9.02 -7.08 7.45
N LEU A 184 -9.64 -8.01 6.72
CA LEU A 184 -8.96 -9.11 6.06
C LEU A 184 -8.39 -8.60 4.73
N PHE A 185 -7.09 -8.77 4.54
CA PHE A 185 -6.38 -8.45 3.29
C PHE A 185 -5.84 -9.73 2.63
N SER A 186 -5.90 -9.80 1.30
CA SER A 186 -5.40 -10.94 0.52
C SER A 186 -4.63 -10.53 -0.74
N TYR A 187 -3.54 -11.25 -1.04
CA TYR A 187 -2.73 -11.12 -2.24
C TYR A 187 -2.63 -12.50 -2.91
N TYR A 188 -3.21 -12.64 -4.11
CA TYR A 188 -3.25 -13.93 -4.81
C TYR A 188 -1.95 -14.22 -5.56
N VAL A 189 -1.51 -15.48 -5.51
CA VAL A 189 -0.31 -16.01 -6.19
C VAL A 189 -0.66 -17.27 -6.99
N ASN A 190 0.21 -17.65 -7.94
CA ASN A 190 0.17 -18.94 -8.64
C ASN A 190 -1.23 -19.34 -9.15
N GLY A 191 -1.89 -18.40 -9.81
CA GLY A 191 -3.21 -18.61 -10.43
C GLY A 191 -4.40 -18.58 -9.47
N GLY A 192 -4.19 -18.35 -8.17
CA GLY A 192 -5.26 -18.04 -7.21
C GLY A 192 -6.06 -16.81 -7.65
N ARG A 193 -7.36 -16.80 -7.36
CA ARG A 193 -8.29 -15.74 -7.75
C ARG A 193 -9.39 -15.60 -6.71
N SER A 194 -9.78 -14.35 -6.44
CA SER A 194 -11.03 -14.04 -5.76
C SER A 194 -12.24 -14.64 -6.50
N PRO A 195 -13.31 -15.06 -5.80
CA PRO A 195 -14.61 -15.38 -6.37
C PRO A 195 -15.33 -14.12 -6.86
N CYS A 196 -14.68 -13.29 -7.68
CA CYS A 196 -15.31 -12.11 -8.28
C CYS A 196 -16.60 -12.53 -8.98
N SER A 197 -17.68 -11.79 -8.72
CA SER A 197 -18.90 -11.87 -9.51
C SER A 197 -18.59 -11.53 -10.98
N PRO A 198 -19.40 -11.99 -11.95
CA PRO A 198 -19.26 -11.58 -13.35
C PRO A 198 -19.30 -10.05 -13.52
N LEU A 199 -20.07 -9.36 -12.67
CA LEU A 199 -20.18 -7.91 -12.63
C LEU A 199 -18.84 -7.25 -12.26
N GLU A 200 -18.10 -7.75 -11.26
CA GLU A 200 -16.81 -7.18 -10.87
C GLU A 200 -15.73 -7.36 -11.95
N LEU A 201 -15.75 -8.49 -12.67
CA LEU A 201 -14.87 -8.69 -13.82
C LEU A 201 -15.19 -7.68 -14.93
N VAL A 202 -16.49 -7.46 -15.22
CA VAL A 202 -16.94 -6.42 -16.15
C VAL A 202 -16.54 -5.02 -15.65
N THR A 203 -16.68 -4.72 -14.37
CA THR A 203 -16.26 -3.44 -13.77
C THR A 203 -14.75 -3.22 -13.87
N LEU A 204 -13.94 -4.26 -13.66
CA LEU A 204 -12.49 -4.21 -13.83
C LEU A 204 -12.11 -3.91 -15.29
N ILE A 205 -12.72 -4.64 -16.24
CA ILE A 205 -12.55 -4.41 -17.69
C ILE A 205 -12.98 -2.97 -18.05
N MET A 206 -14.16 -2.53 -17.62
CA MET A 206 -14.67 -1.18 -17.87
C MET A 206 -13.77 -0.10 -17.26
N THR A 207 -13.16 -0.36 -16.11
CA THR A 207 -12.21 0.57 -15.46
C THR A 207 -10.90 0.64 -16.25
N TYR A 208 -10.39 -0.50 -16.73
CA TYR A 208 -9.21 -0.54 -17.59
C TYR A 208 -9.46 0.17 -18.93
N MET A 209 -10.60 -0.11 -19.57
CA MET A 209 -11.04 0.56 -20.80
C MET A 209 -11.22 2.07 -20.59
N ARG A 210 -11.81 2.52 -19.48
CA ARG A 210 -11.92 3.96 -19.13
C ARG A 210 -10.55 4.61 -18.91
N LYS A 211 -9.59 3.92 -18.27
CA LYS A 211 -8.21 4.42 -18.12
C LYS A 211 -7.49 4.50 -19.47
N GLY A 212 -7.61 3.47 -20.31
CA GLY A 212 -7.09 3.45 -21.68
C GLY A 212 -7.68 4.56 -22.54
N LEU A 213 -9.00 4.76 -22.50
CA LEU A 213 -9.70 5.81 -23.24
C LEU A 213 -9.27 7.21 -22.77
N LYS A 214 -9.11 7.45 -21.46
CA LYS A 214 -8.53 8.71 -20.95
C LYS A 214 -7.09 8.95 -21.42
N LEU A 215 -6.28 7.89 -21.53
CA LEU A 215 -4.91 8.00 -22.06
C LEU A 215 -4.90 8.32 -23.56
N VAL A 216 -5.80 7.73 -24.34
CA VAL A 216 -5.99 8.06 -25.76
C VAL A 216 -6.51 9.49 -25.92
N PHE A 217 -7.54 9.88 -25.18
CA PHE A 217 -8.15 11.21 -25.26
C PHE A 217 -7.17 12.33 -24.90
N SER A 218 -6.35 12.14 -23.85
CA SER A 218 -5.28 13.08 -23.49
C SER A 218 -4.11 13.13 -24.48
N ARG A 219 -3.86 12.05 -25.24
CA ARG A 219 -2.93 12.07 -26.39
C ARG A 219 -3.52 12.79 -27.60
N VAL A 220 -4.79 12.56 -27.92
CA VAL A 220 -5.51 13.23 -29.02
C VAL A 220 -5.58 14.74 -28.76
N SER A 221 -5.99 15.15 -27.54
CA SER A 221 -6.07 16.55 -27.15
C SER A 221 -4.71 17.28 -27.28
N LYS A 222 -3.61 16.64 -26.86
CA LYS A 222 -2.24 17.16 -27.04
C LYS A 222 -1.75 17.20 -28.49
N ASN A 223 -2.33 16.38 -29.38
CA ASN A 223 -2.04 16.44 -30.82
C ASN A 223 -2.88 17.51 -31.54
N THR A 224 -4.12 17.77 -31.11
CA THR A 224 -4.95 18.86 -31.66
C THR A 224 -4.40 20.25 -31.31
N GLU A 225 -3.80 20.43 -30.14
CA GLU A 225 -3.09 21.69 -29.80
C GLU A 225 -1.83 21.91 -30.65
N LYS A 226 -1.17 20.84 -31.12
CA LYS A 226 -0.01 20.94 -32.02
C LYS A 226 -0.35 21.16 -33.49
N ASN A 227 -1.56 20.81 -33.91
CA ASN A 227 -2.02 20.93 -35.30
C ASN A 227 -3.21 21.91 -35.43
N GLY A 228 -2.98 23.18 -35.05
CA GLY A 228 -3.92 24.26 -35.34
C GLY A 228 -4.08 24.51 -36.86
N PRO A 229 -5.26 24.97 -37.33
CA PRO A 229 -5.53 25.13 -38.76
C PRO A 229 -4.69 26.26 -39.37
N LYS A 230 -4.08 25.99 -40.54
CA LYS A 230 -3.30 26.98 -41.29
C LYS A 230 -4.20 28.12 -41.79
N ARG A 231 -3.98 29.33 -41.30
CA ARG A 231 -4.59 30.57 -41.83
C ARG A 231 -4.24 30.73 -43.33
N VAL A 232 -5.25 30.66 -44.19
CA VAL A 232 -5.15 31.09 -45.58
C VAL A 232 -5.13 32.62 -45.61
N LYS A 233 -4.03 33.22 -46.07
CA LYS A 233 -3.96 34.67 -46.35
C LYS A 233 -4.65 34.95 -47.68
N TYR A 234 -5.81 35.60 -47.66
CA TYR A 234 -6.30 36.32 -48.83
C TYR A 234 -5.59 37.69 -48.91
N ARG A 235 -5.24 38.13 -50.12
CA ARG A 235 -4.42 39.32 -50.37
C ARG A 235 -5.28 40.39 -51.02
N ASP A 236 -5.59 41.42 -50.25
CA ASP A 236 -6.45 42.51 -50.70
C ASP A 236 -5.75 43.45 -51.70
N LYS A 237 -6.53 44.12 -52.55
CA LYS A 237 -6.04 45.07 -53.56
C LYS A 237 -6.85 46.37 -53.58
N SER A 238 -6.10 47.47 -53.64
CA SER A 238 -6.49 48.83 -54.04
C SER A 238 -7.41 49.64 -53.11
N CYS A 239 -6.96 50.88 -52.88
CA CYS A 239 -7.70 51.95 -52.20
C CYS A 239 -8.90 52.44 -53.03
N LEU A 240 -9.89 53.05 -52.35
CA LEU A 240 -10.21 54.49 -52.47
C LEU A 240 -11.19 54.94 -51.35
N LEU A 241 -11.15 56.23 -51.01
CA LEU A 241 -11.89 56.94 -49.94
C LEU A 241 -13.20 57.57 -50.51
N PRO A 242 -14.01 58.44 -49.80
CA PRO A 242 -14.05 58.85 -48.37
C PRO A 242 -15.49 58.94 -47.74
N MET A 243 -15.57 59.50 -46.50
CA MET A 243 -16.71 60.23 -45.88
C MET A 243 -17.95 59.42 -45.40
N THR A 244 -18.73 59.80 -44.37
CA THR A 244 -18.80 60.99 -43.46
C THR A 244 -19.51 60.62 -42.12
N GLN A 245 -19.25 61.38 -41.03
CA GLN A 245 -20.14 61.85 -39.90
C GLN A 245 -21.33 60.97 -39.38
N SER A 246 -21.83 60.98 -38.13
CA SER A 246 -21.86 62.00 -37.06
C SER A 246 -22.28 61.42 -35.66
N LYS A 247 -22.24 62.30 -34.64
CA LYS A 247 -22.91 62.35 -33.29
C LYS A 247 -24.27 61.59 -33.15
N ARG A 248 -24.87 61.23 -31.99
CA ARG A 248 -24.85 61.54 -30.50
C ARG A 248 -25.76 60.44 -29.81
N SER A 249 -26.26 60.47 -28.55
CA SER A 249 -25.76 60.62 -27.15
C SER A 249 -26.95 60.49 -26.14
N ILE A 250 -26.70 60.34 -24.80
CA ILE A 250 -27.67 60.42 -23.65
C ILE A 250 -28.51 59.12 -23.47
N THR A 251 -28.60 58.36 -22.35
CA THR A 251 -28.57 58.51 -20.85
C THR A 251 -29.96 58.69 -20.20
N ILE A 252 -30.34 57.83 -19.23
CA ILE A 252 -30.99 58.13 -17.91
C ILE A 252 -31.55 56.84 -17.21
N GLU A 253 -31.05 56.61 -15.98
CA GLU A 253 -31.59 56.07 -14.69
C GLU A 253 -32.71 54.98 -14.53
N GLY A 254 -32.79 54.43 -13.30
CA GLY A 254 -33.66 53.31 -12.83
C GLY A 254 -35.04 53.73 -12.25
N PRO A 255 -35.58 53.14 -11.14
CA PRO A 255 -34.91 52.53 -9.99
C PRO A 255 -35.53 51.16 -9.48
N GLU A 256 -35.30 50.84 -8.20
CA GLU A 256 -35.63 49.61 -7.45
C GLU A 256 -37.11 49.39 -7.06
N SER A 257 -37.48 48.16 -6.66
CA SER A 257 -38.34 47.89 -5.49
C SER A 257 -38.39 46.39 -5.10
N ASP A 258 -38.27 46.11 -3.80
CA ASP A 258 -38.57 44.80 -3.18
C ASP A 258 -40.10 44.53 -3.06
N HIS A 259 -40.50 43.26 -2.88
CA HIS A 259 -41.31 42.80 -1.72
C HIS A 259 -41.78 41.33 -1.80
N VAL A 260 -41.90 40.73 -0.60
CA VAL A 260 -42.45 39.40 -0.21
C VAL A 260 -41.55 38.18 -0.45
#